data_AF-A0A1F9CR24-F1
#
_entry.id   AF-A0A1F9CR24-F1
#
_cell.length_a   1.000
_cell.length_b   1.000
_cell.length_c   1.000
_cell.angle_alpha   90.00
_cell.angle_beta   90.00
_cell.angle_gamma   90.00
#
_symmetry.space_group_name_H-M   'P 1'
#
loop_
_entity.id
_entity.type
_entity.pdbx_description
1 polymer ?
#
loop_
_entity_poly.entity_id
_entity_poly.type
_entity_poly.pdbx_seq_one_letter_code
_entity_poly.pdbx_strand_id
1 'polypeptide(L)'
;MAKVNCWEFKKCGREPGGAKIDELGVCTAATMTRANGEHGGKNAGRVCWAIVGTLCGGAVQGTFAKLNGCIACDFYQLVRKEEGQDFQYAI
;
A
#
# COMPACT_ATOMS: atom_id res chain seq x y z
N MET A 1 10.89 16.20 -0.82
CA MET A 1 11.41 14.84 -1.09
C MET A 1 10.25 13.94 -1.47
N ALA A 2 10.43 13.02 -2.39
CA ALA A 2 9.37 12.06 -2.75
C ALA A 2 9.16 11.05 -1.61
N LYS A 3 7.91 10.81 -1.21
CA LYS A 3 7.58 9.83 -0.17
C LYS A 3 7.53 8.42 -0.75
N VAL A 4 8.01 7.42 -0.01
CA VAL A 4 8.11 6.02 -0.51
C VAL A 4 6.78 5.27 -0.47
N ASN A 5 6.50 4.42 -1.44
CA ASN A 5 5.29 3.61 -1.52
C ASN A 5 5.44 2.26 -0.79
N CYS A 6 4.33 1.57 -0.55
CA CYS A 6 4.32 0.33 0.23
C CYS A 6 5.18 -0.78 -0.40
N TRP A 7 5.23 -0.88 -1.73
CA TRP A 7 6.06 -1.88 -2.43
C TRP A 7 7.55 -1.56 -2.37
N GLU A 8 7.92 -0.27 -2.35
CA GLU A 8 9.32 0.17 -2.16
C GLU A 8 9.78 -0.11 -0.72
N PHE A 9 8.90 0.13 0.26
CA PHE A 9 9.20 -0.12 1.67
C PHE A 9 9.24 -1.61 2.00
N LYS A 10 8.22 -2.38 1.59
CA LYS A 10 8.10 -3.81 1.89
C LYS A 10 8.92 -4.69 0.95
N LYS A 11 9.38 -4.16 -0.20
CA LYS A 11 10.12 -4.89 -1.24
C LYS A 11 9.41 -6.20 -1.62
N CYS A 12 8.09 -6.14 -1.79
CA CYS A 12 7.28 -7.32 -2.01
C CYS A 12 7.40 -7.88 -3.44
N GLY A 13 7.93 -7.12 -4.39
CA GLY A 13 8.17 -7.55 -5.76
C GLY A 13 6.90 -7.68 -6.61
N ARG A 14 5.78 -7.06 -6.19
CA ARG A 14 4.49 -7.09 -6.90
C ARG A 14 4.16 -5.75 -7.58
N GLU A 15 5.06 -4.77 -7.56
CA GLU A 15 5.00 -3.58 -8.41
C GLU A 15 5.05 -3.95 -9.89
N PRO A 16 4.55 -3.12 -10.84
CA PRO A 16 4.68 -3.38 -12.28
C PRO A 16 6.13 -3.68 -12.68
N GLY A 17 6.35 -4.81 -13.35
CA GLY A 17 7.70 -5.32 -13.66
C GLY A 17 8.44 -6.03 -12.51
N GLY A 18 7.81 -6.20 -11.34
CA GLY A 18 8.38 -6.85 -10.17
C GLY A 18 8.50 -8.37 -10.30
N ALA A 19 9.48 -8.94 -9.59
CA ALA A 19 9.86 -10.35 -9.68
C ALA A 19 8.79 -11.37 -9.23
N LYS A 20 7.73 -10.94 -8.53
CA LYS A 20 6.65 -11.81 -8.03
C LYS A 20 5.34 -11.63 -8.79
N ILE A 21 5.34 -10.90 -9.91
CA ILE A 21 4.12 -10.75 -10.72
C ILE A 21 3.67 -12.10 -11.28
N ASP A 22 4.58 -12.92 -11.80
CA ASP A 22 4.21 -14.17 -12.46
C ASP A 22 3.59 -15.19 -11.49
N GLU A 23 3.98 -15.13 -10.21
CA GLU A 23 3.50 -16.03 -9.16
C GLU A 23 2.24 -15.49 -8.44
N LEU A 24 2.24 -14.19 -8.09
CA LEU A 24 1.25 -13.60 -7.18
C LEU A 24 0.40 -12.49 -7.83
N GLY A 25 0.61 -12.22 -9.11
CA GLY A 25 -0.01 -11.12 -9.84
C GLY A 25 0.48 -9.74 -9.40
N VAL A 26 0.16 -8.72 -10.22
CA VAL A 26 0.48 -7.32 -9.96
C VAL A 26 -0.31 -6.82 -8.74
N CYS A 27 0.36 -6.07 -7.86
CA CYS A 27 -0.24 -5.44 -6.69
C CYS A 27 -1.22 -4.35 -7.10
N THR A 28 -2.46 -4.44 -6.61
CA THR A 28 -3.48 -3.40 -6.81
C THR A 28 -3.05 -2.04 -6.29
N ALA A 29 -2.27 -1.99 -5.20
CA ALA A 29 -1.72 -0.73 -4.68
C ALA A 29 -0.87 0.01 -5.70
N ALA A 30 -0.13 -0.75 -6.51
CA ALA A 30 0.79 -0.21 -7.49
C ALA A 30 0.12 0.16 -8.83
N THR A 31 -1.14 -0.19 -9.04
CA THR A 31 -1.87 0.06 -10.29
C THR A 31 -3.13 0.91 -10.13
N MET A 32 -3.65 1.08 -8.91
CA MET A 32 -4.89 1.84 -8.66
C MET A 32 -4.68 3.35 -8.75
N THR A 33 -4.89 3.89 -9.95
CA THR A 33 -4.69 5.32 -10.28
C THR A 33 -5.69 6.26 -9.62
N ARG A 34 -6.90 5.77 -9.26
CA ARG A 34 -7.91 6.55 -8.50
C ARG A 34 -7.33 7.21 -7.25
N ALA A 35 -6.37 6.55 -6.60
CA ALA A 35 -5.77 6.98 -5.35
C ALA A 35 -4.42 7.69 -5.56
N ASN A 36 -4.07 8.04 -6.80
CA ASN A 36 -2.78 8.64 -7.08
C ASN A 36 -2.67 10.04 -6.45
N GLY A 37 -1.57 10.29 -5.72
CA GLY A 37 -1.35 11.53 -4.97
C GLY A 37 -1.71 11.43 -3.49
N GLU A 38 -2.48 10.41 -3.09
CA GLU A 38 -2.87 10.21 -1.69
C GLU A 38 -1.65 10.05 -0.80
N HIS A 39 -1.60 10.83 0.29
CA HIS A 39 -0.46 10.92 1.21
C HIS A 39 0.88 11.18 0.49
N GLY A 40 0.84 11.89 -0.65
CA GLY A 40 2.02 12.15 -1.49
C GLY A 40 2.59 10.91 -2.19
N GLY A 41 1.79 9.84 -2.29
CA GLY A 41 2.15 8.57 -2.91
C GLY A 41 1.81 8.48 -4.40
N LYS A 42 2.31 7.43 -5.04
CA LYS A 42 1.91 7.03 -6.40
C LYS A 42 0.81 5.98 -6.30
N ASN A 43 -0.25 6.11 -7.09
CA ASN A 43 -1.41 5.23 -7.03
C ASN A 43 -1.87 5.02 -5.58
N ALA A 44 -2.34 3.84 -5.19
CA ALA A 44 -2.68 3.53 -3.80
C ALA A 44 -1.46 3.14 -2.93
N GLY A 45 -0.23 3.49 -3.33
CA GLY A 45 1.00 3.07 -2.67
C GLY A 45 1.15 3.55 -1.23
N ARG A 46 0.50 4.66 -0.88
CA ARG A 46 0.46 5.20 0.48
C ARG A 46 -0.88 5.10 1.16
N VAL A 47 -1.81 4.36 0.58
CA VAL A 47 -3.13 4.05 1.16
C VAL A 47 -3.44 2.56 0.97
N CYS A 48 -2.41 1.70 1.00
CA CYS A 48 -2.56 0.29 0.70
C CYS A 48 -3.46 -0.48 1.71
N TRP A 49 -3.76 0.13 2.86
CA TRP A 49 -4.71 -0.36 3.85
C TRP A 49 -6.18 -0.12 3.46
N ALA A 50 -6.44 0.86 2.59
CA ALA A 50 -7.78 1.28 2.17
C ALA A 50 -8.29 0.51 0.93
N ILE A 51 -7.48 -0.41 0.40
CA ILE A 51 -7.79 -1.17 -0.82
C ILE A 51 -7.56 -2.67 -0.63
N VAL A 52 -8.19 -3.47 -1.49
CA VAL A 52 -8.09 -4.95 -1.51
C VAL A 52 -6.97 -5.43 -2.44
N GLY A 53 -6.61 -6.72 -2.39
CA GLY A 53 -5.63 -7.33 -3.29
C GLY A 53 -4.16 -7.05 -2.94
N THR A 54 -3.91 -6.41 -1.79
CA THR A 54 -2.56 -6.12 -1.29
C THR A 54 -1.96 -7.33 -0.57
N LEU A 55 -0.63 -7.44 -0.60
CA LEU A 55 0.09 -8.50 0.11
C LEU A 55 0.37 -8.05 1.54
N CYS A 56 -0.18 -8.73 2.53
CA CYS A 56 0.12 -8.49 3.95
C CYS A 56 0.49 -9.81 4.61
N GLY A 57 1.58 -9.83 5.39
CA GLY A 57 2.03 -11.04 6.10
C GLY A 57 2.40 -12.22 5.19
N GLY A 58 2.80 -11.95 3.93
CA GLY A 58 3.15 -12.98 2.96
C GLY A 58 1.98 -13.57 2.16
N ALA A 59 0.74 -13.17 2.44
CA ALA A 59 -0.45 -13.63 1.70
C ALA A 59 -1.20 -12.46 1.06
N VAL A 60 -1.80 -12.71 -0.11
CA VAL A 60 -2.70 -11.75 -0.77
C VAL A 60 -3.99 -11.67 0.04
N GLN A 61 -4.35 -10.46 0.45
CA GLN A 61 -5.54 -10.24 1.28
C GLN A 61 -6.78 -10.06 0.39
N GLY A 62 -7.87 -10.77 0.77
CA GLY A 62 -9.11 -10.90 0.00
C GLY A 62 -10.00 -9.64 -0.09
N THR A 63 -11.30 -9.84 -0.31
CA THR A 63 -12.32 -8.86 -0.75
C THR A 63 -12.68 -7.73 0.22
N PHE A 64 -12.08 -7.68 1.42
CA PHE A 64 -12.32 -6.61 2.40
C PHE A 64 -11.02 -5.94 2.82
N ALA A 65 -10.99 -4.60 2.76
CA ALA A 65 -9.87 -3.79 3.23
C ALA A 65 -9.70 -3.99 4.75
N LYS A 66 -8.49 -4.38 5.18
CA LYS A 66 -8.22 -4.78 6.58
C LYS A 66 -7.63 -3.62 7.38
N LEU A 67 -8.48 -2.83 8.05
CA LEU A 67 -7.98 -1.80 8.96
C LEU A 67 -7.27 -2.41 10.19
N ASN A 68 -7.83 -3.48 10.77
CA ASN A 68 -7.33 -4.07 12.03
C ASN A 68 -5.89 -4.61 11.92
N GLY A 69 -5.53 -5.25 10.81
CA GLY A 69 -4.16 -5.74 10.60
C GLY A 69 -3.18 -4.62 10.22
N CYS A 70 -3.67 -3.53 9.62
CA CYS A 70 -2.82 -2.43 9.17
C CYS A 70 -2.35 -1.53 10.30
N ILE A 71 -3.07 -1.43 11.43
CA ILE A 71 -2.63 -0.62 12.58
C ILE A 71 -1.25 -1.07 13.11
N ALA A 72 -0.94 -2.37 13.01
CA ALA A 72 0.35 -2.95 13.40
C ALA A 72 1.39 -2.98 12.26
N CYS A 73 1.06 -2.53 11.05
CA CYS A 73 1.98 -2.54 9.92
C CYS A 73 2.96 -1.37 10.01
N ASP A 74 4.27 -1.65 9.95
CA ASP A 74 5.30 -0.60 10.03
C ASP A 74 5.14 0.48 8.97
N PHE A 75 4.69 0.11 7.76
CA PHE A 75 4.48 1.08 6.69
C PHE A 75 3.28 1.99 6.99
N TYR A 76 2.19 1.44 7.53
CA TYR A 76 1.05 2.24 7.95
C TYR A 76 1.44 3.22 9.05
N GLN A 77 2.21 2.75 10.05
CA GLN A 77 2.71 3.60 11.13
C GLN A 77 3.67 4.68 10.62
N LEU A 78 4.51 4.35 9.63
CA LEU A 78 5.36 5.32 8.94
C LEU A 78 4.52 6.41 8.28
N VAL A 79 3.53 6.06 7.45
CA VAL A 79 2.68 7.07 6.79
C VAL A 79 1.96 7.92 7.84
N ARG A 80 1.37 7.30 8.86
CA ARG A 80 0.72 8.04 9.96
C ARG A 80 1.65 9.02 10.67
N LYS A 81 2.92 8.63 10.89
CA LYS A 81 3.93 9.52 11.48
C LYS A 81 4.32 10.67 10.54
N GLU A 82 4.40 10.40 9.24
CA GLU A 82 4.77 11.40 8.22
C GLU A 82 3.65 12.41 7.93
N GLU A 83 2.39 11.99 7.98
CA GLU A 83 1.24 12.90 7.76
C GLU A 83 0.80 13.63 9.05
N GLY A 84 1.02 13.04 10.23
CA GLY A 84 0.68 13.68 11.50
C GLY A 84 -0.83 14.01 11.61
N GLN A 85 -1.15 15.30 11.67
CA GLN A 85 -2.55 15.78 11.79
C GLN A 85 -3.32 15.69 10.46
N ASP A 86 -2.61 15.66 9.33
CA ASP A 86 -3.20 15.58 7.98
C ASP A 86 -3.53 14.13 7.57
N PHE A 87 -3.32 13.16 8.48
CA PHE A 87 -3.53 11.75 8.19
C PHE A 87 -5.02 11.44 7.94
N GLN A 88 -5.30 10.88 6.76
CA GLN A 88 -6.62 10.43 6.35
C GLN A 88 -6.66 8.91 6.17
N TYR A 89 -7.68 8.28 6.76
CA TYR A 89 -7.82 6.82 6.77
C TYR A 89 -8.39 6.24 5.47
N ALA A 90 -9.17 7.03 4.72
CA ALA A 90 -9.94 6.60 3.56
C ALA A 90 -9.84 7.64 2.43
N ILE A 91 -10.18 7.17 1.22
CA ILE A 91 -10.09 7.87 -0.07
C ILE A 91 -11.48 8.08 -0.67
#